data_AF-A0A6B1A662-F1
#
_entry.id   AF-A0A6B1A662-F1
#
_cell.length_a   1.000
_cell.length_b   1.000
_cell.length_c   1.000
_cell.angle_alpha   90.00
_cell.angle_beta   90.00
_cell.angle_gamma   90.00
#
_symmetry.space_group_name_H-M   'P 1'
#
loop_
_entity.id
_entity.type
_entity.pdbx_description
1 polymer ?
#
loop_
_entity_poly.entity_id
_entity_poly.type
_entity_poly.pdbx_seq_one_letter_code
_entity_poly.pdbx_strand_id
1 'polypeptide(L)'
;MAYLSESPDNRVVIDFSGVRTLGTGFADEAFGRLFLRLGAATFLSQLTFSNATRTVAASIDRAITMRVDSGASPEQFNNKVDS
;
A
#
# COMPACT_ATOMS: atom_id res chain seq x y z
N MET A 1 10.54 -17.78 -4.48
CA MET A 1 9.84 -18.04 -3.19
C MET A 1 10.12 -16.85 -2.30
N ALA A 2 9.14 -15.98 -2.06
CA ALA A 2 9.29 -14.84 -1.14
C ALA A 2 8.80 -15.28 0.25
N TYR A 3 9.64 -15.16 1.28
CA TYR A 3 9.27 -15.48 2.66
C TYR A 3 8.91 -14.19 3.40
N LEU A 4 7.82 -14.22 4.16
CA LEU A 4 7.47 -13.16 5.12
C LEU A 4 8.17 -13.47 6.44
N SER A 5 8.94 -12.51 6.97
CA SER A 5 9.57 -12.58 8.30
C SER A 5 9.03 -11.46 9.19
N GLU A 6 8.95 -11.72 10.49
CA GLU A 6 8.57 -10.71 11.50
C GLU A 6 9.71 -9.70 11.68
N SER A 7 9.40 -8.40 11.63
CA SER A 7 10.38 -7.32 11.76
C SER A 7 10.46 -6.84 13.23
N PRO A 8 11.67 -6.73 13.83
CA PRO A 8 11.84 -6.26 15.21
C PRO A 8 11.27 -4.86 15.46
N ASP A 9 11.24 -4.04 14.41
CA ASP A 9 10.82 -2.63 14.47
C ASP A 9 9.33 -2.45 14.16
N ASN A 10 8.57 -3.54 14.02
CA ASN A 10 7.21 -3.60 13.47
C ASN A 10 7.03 -3.02 12.05
N ARG A 11 8.12 -2.62 11.39
CA ARG A 11 8.08 -2.08 10.02
C ARG A 11 8.07 -3.17 8.97
N VAL A 12 7.21 -3.01 7.98
CA VAL A 12 7.14 -3.87 6.81
C VAL A 12 7.98 -3.27 5.70
N VAL A 13 9.06 -3.97 5.33
CA VAL A 13 9.89 -3.63 4.17
C VAL A 13 9.43 -4.46 2.98
N ILE A 14 9.01 -3.79 1.90
CA ILE A 14 8.62 -4.43 0.65
C ILE A 14 9.73 -4.19 -0.37
N ASP A 15 10.46 -5.26 -0.71
CA ASP A 15 11.55 -5.22 -1.68
C ASP A 15 11.03 -5.47 -3.10
N PHE A 16 11.20 -4.48 -3.98
CA PHE A 16 10.83 -4.52 -5.39
C PHE A 16 11.99 -4.89 -6.31
N SER A 17 13.06 -5.50 -5.79
CA SER A 17 14.16 -6.03 -6.59
C SER A 17 13.65 -6.91 -7.74
N GLY A 18 14.00 -6.54 -8.98
CA GLY A 18 13.56 -7.24 -10.19
C GLY A 18 12.15 -6.88 -10.67
N VAL A 19 11.39 -6.06 -9.93
CA VAL A 19 10.06 -5.58 -10.33
C VAL A 19 10.20 -4.28 -11.12
N ARG A 20 9.76 -4.30 -12.38
CA ARG A 20 9.84 -3.14 -13.27
C ARG A 20 8.59 -2.25 -13.21
N THR A 21 7.42 -2.84 -13.04
CA THR A 21 6.13 -2.13 -13.05
C THR A 21 5.14 -2.83 -12.12
N LEU A 22 4.08 -2.12 -11.73
CA LEU A 22 2.92 -2.69 -11.06
C LEU A 22 1.68 -2.49 -11.93
N GLY A 23 0.79 -3.48 -11.95
CA GLY A 23 -0.54 -3.31 -12.52
C GLY A 23 -1.37 -2.37 -11.64
N THR A 24 -2.22 -1.55 -12.26
CA THR A 24 -3.03 -0.54 -11.53
C THR A 24 -3.95 -1.19 -10.49
N GLY A 25 -4.61 -2.30 -10.81
CA GLY A 25 -5.46 -3.02 -9.85
C GLY A 25 -4.69 -3.58 -8.66
N PHE A 26 -3.46 -4.06 -8.89
CA PHE A 26 -2.60 -4.52 -7.80
C PHE A 26 -2.15 -3.37 -6.91
N ALA A 27 -1.70 -2.26 -7.49
CA ALA A 27 -1.26 -1.10 -6.71
C ALA A 27 -2.40 -0.53 -5.86
N ASP A 28 -3.62 -0.51 -6.40
CA ASP A 28 -4.82 -0.05 -5.72
C ASP A 28 -5.25 -0.97 -4.55
N GLU A 29 -5.28 -2.28 -4.78
CA GLU A 29 -5.69 -3.24 -3.76
C GLU A 29 -4.63 -3.37 -2.65
N ALA A 30 -3.34 -3.44 -3.02
CA ALA A 30 -2.25 -3.66 -2.08
C ALA A 30 -1.87 -2.40 -1.29
N PHE A 31 -1.88 -1.22 -1.95
CA PHE A 31 -1.39 0.02 -1.34
C PHE A 31 -2.47 1.07 -1.17
N GLY A 32 -3.34 1.27 -2.16
CA GLY A 32 -4.45 2.22 -2.07
C GLY A 32 -5.41 1.91 -0.91
N ARG A 33 -5.92 0.68 -0.84
CA ARG A 33 -6.79 0.24 0.28
C ARG A 33 -6.07 0.21 1.61
N LEU A 34 -4.82 -0.24 1.62
CA LEU A 34 -4.04 -0.31 2.83
C LEU A 34 -3.78 1.08 3.41
N PHE A 35 -3.50 2.07 2.56
CA PHE A 35 -3.38 3.48 2.96
C PHE A 35 -4.67 4.01 3.60
N LEU A 36 -5.83 3.73 3.01
CA LEU A 36 -7.12 4.12 3.59
C LEU A 36 -7.37 3.46 4.94
N ARG A 37 -7.04 2.17 5.06
CA ARG A 37 -7.28 1.41 6.29
C ARG A 37 -6.36 1.84 7.44
N LEU A 38 -5.09 2.07 7.17
CA LEU A 38 -4.09 2.44 8.18
C LEU A 38 -4.07 3.94 8.49
N GLY A 39 -4.48 4.76 7.51
CA GLY A 39 -4.27 6.20 7.51
C GLY A 39 -2.84 6.59 7.16
N ALA A 40 -2.66 7.84 6.74
CA ALA A 40 -1.38 8.33 6.20
C ALA A 40 -0.21 8.17 7.18
N ALA A 41 -0.39 8.54 8.46
CA ALA A 41 0.68 8.52 9.45
C ALA A 41 1.20 7.11 9.72
N THR A 42 0.31 6.15 9.95
CA THR A 42 0.67 4.75 10.17
C THR A 42 1.26 4.14 8.90
N PHE A 43 0.67 4.38 7.74
CA PHE A 43 1.18 3.84 6.48
C PHE A 43 2.61 4.27 6.20
N LEU A 44 2.91 5.57 6.30
CA LEU A 44 4.23 6.12 6.02
C LEU A 44 5.29 5.75 7.07
N SER A 45 4.89 5.52 8.33
CA SER A 45 5.82 5.15 9.40
C SER A 45 6.11 3.65 9.49
N GLN A 46 5.17 2.82 9.02
CA GLN A 46 5.23 1.36 9.12
C GLN A 46 5.64 0.68 7.80
N LEU A 47 5.37 1.28 6.63
CA LEU A 47 5.75 0.71 5.34
C LEU A 47 6.96 1.42 4.73
N THR A 48 7.93 0.62 4.29
CA THR A 48 9.08 1.08 3.52
C THR A 48 9.18 0.30 2.22
N PHE A 49 9.38 1.01 1.11
CA PHE A 49 9.61 0.38 -0.19
C PHE A 49 11.11 0.38 -0.52
N SER A 50 11.69 -0.82 -0.65
CA SER A 50 13.09 -1.01 -1.04
C SER A 50 13.17 -1.35 -2.53
N ASN A 51 14.22 -0.88 -3.21
CA ASN A 51 14.48 -1.11 -4.64
C ASN A 51 13.31 -0.79 -5.59
N ALA A 52 12.41 0.11 -5.18
CA ALA A 52 11.31 0.57 -6.03
C ALA A 52 11.86 1.47 -7.15
N THR A 53 11.62 1.08 -8.40
CA THR A 53 11.89 1.96 -9.54
C THR A 53 10.94 3.15 -9.53
N ARG A 54 11.28 4.23 -10.26
CA ARG A 54 10.37 5.38 -10.40
C ARG A 54 8.98 4.98 -10.91
N THR A 55 8.92 4.01 -11.82
CA THR A 55 7.65 3.51 -12.38
C THR A 55 6.82 2.79 -11.33
N VAL A 56 7.46 1.97 -10.49
CA VAL A 56 6.80 1.30 -9.36
C VAL A 56 6.28 2.33 -8.36
N ALA A 57 7.12 3.29 -7.93
CA ALA A 57 6.72 4.35 -7.01
C ALA A 57 5.55 5.17 -7.55
N ALA A 58 5.63 5.62 -8.81
CA ALA A 58 4.54 6.38 -9.45
C ALA A 58 3.23 5.59 -9.54
N SER A 59 3.30 4.26 -9.68
CA SER A 59 2.10 3.41 -9.69
C SER A 59 1.45 3.35 -8.30
N ILE A 60 2.26 3.30 -7.24
CA ILE A 60 1.79 3.32 -5.85
C ILE A 60 1.20 4.68 -5.51
N ASP A 61 1.92 5.77 -5.84
CA ASP A 61 1.46 7.14 -5.59
C ASP A 61 0.11 7.39 -6.27
N ARG A 62 -0.02 7.00 -7.54
CA ARG A 62 -1.29 7.12 -8.28
C ARG A 62 -2.43 6.37 -7.59
N ALA A 63 -2.18 5.15 -7.12
CA ALA A 63 -3.18 4.36 -6.41
C ALA A 63 -3.64 5.05 -5.12
N ILE A 64 -2.69 5.60 -4.34
CA ILE A 64 -3.01 6.35 -3.11
C ILE A 64 -3.81 7.61 -3.44
N THR A 65 -3.35 8.43 -4.40
CA THR A 65 -4.04 9.66 -4.81
C THR A 65 -5.47 9.38 -5.26
N MET A 66 -5.68 8.35 -6.10
CA MET A 66 -7.03 7.97 -6.55
C MET A 66 -7.96 7.65 -5.37
N ARG A 67 -7.45 7.03 -4.30
CA ARG A 67 -8.24 6.70 -3.11
C ARG A 67 -8.54 7.89 -2.21
N VAL A 68 -7.57 8.79 -2.06
CA VAL A 68 -7.76 10.03 -1.32
C VAL A 68 -8.78 10.92 -2.03
N ASP A 69 -8.62 11.10 -3.34
CA ASP A 69 -9.50 11.95 -4.17
C ASP A 69 -10.93 11.41 -4.27
N SER A 70 -11.10 10.08 -4.19
CA SER A 70 -12.43 9.45 -4.17
C SER A 70 -13.20 9.69 -2.87
N GLY A 71 -12.61 10.38 -1.87
CA GLY A 71 -13.27 10.69 -0.60
C GLY A 71 -13.57 9.45 0.26
N ALA A 72 -12.91 8.32 -0.01
CA ALA A 72 -13.13 7.09 0.71
C ALA A 72 -12.57 7.24 2.14
N SER A 73 -13.45 7.40 3.12
CA SER A 73 -13.08 7.45 4.53
C SER A 73 -12.83 6.04 5.08
N PRO A 74 -11.93 5.88 6.08
CA PRO A 74 -11.69 4.60 6.74
C PRO A 74 -12.98 3.94 7.27
N GLU A 75 -13.98 4.74 7.65
CA GLU A 75 -15.28 4.29 8.18
C GLU A 75 -16.09 3.44 7.18
N GLN A 76 -15.96 3.69 5.87
CA GLN A 76 -16.70 2.95 4.84
C GLN A 76 -16.21 1.50 4.66
N PHE A 77 -14.98 1.20 5.09
CA PHE A 77 -14.41 -0.15 5.01
C PHE A 77 -14.85 -1.06 6.15
N ASN A 78 -15.18 -0.51 7.32
CA ASN A 78 -15.53 -1.30 8.50
C ASN A 78 -16.98 -1.81 8.46
N ASN A 79 -17.84 -1.22 7.63
CA ASN A 79 -19.27 -1.51 7.57
C ASN A 79 -19.67 -2.55 6.51
N LYS A 80 -18.71 -3.25 5.87
CA LYS A 80 -18.98 -4.20 4.78
C LYS A 80 -18.55 -5.64 5.07
N VAL A 81 -18.35 -5.99 6.35
CA VAL A 81 -18.03 -7.36 6.78
C VAL A 81 -19.19 -8.10 7.45
N ASP A 82 -20.33 -7.44 7.69
CA ASP A 82 -21.54 -8.08 8.22
C ASP A 82 -22.76 -7.75 7.35
N SER A 83 -22.98 -8.53 6.29
CA SER A 83 -24.29 -8.69 5.60
C SER A 83 -24.29 -9.97 4.76
#